data_AF-A0A7C5KSW0-F1
#
_entry.id   AF-A0A7C5KSW0-F1
#
_cell.length_a   1.000
_cell.length_b   1.000
_cell.length_c   1.000
_cell.angle_alpha   90.00
_cell.angle_beta   90.00
_cell.angle_gamma   90.00
#
_symmetry.space_group_name_H-M   'P 1'
#
loop_
_entity.id
_entity.type
_entity.pdbx_description
1 polymer ?
#
loop_
_entity_poly.entity_id
_entity_poly.type
_entity_poly.pdbx_seq_one_letter_code
_entity_poly.pdbx_strand_id
1 'polypeptide(L)'
;GLPRTIKLSTQEVTEAMSESLAVIVSMVKSVLEETPPELASDIIDRGMIITGGGALLRNIDRLLTKETGVPCYVADNPLASVALGAGQALRIREALERARSYD
;
A
#
# COMPACT_ATOMS: atom_id res chain seq x y z
N GLY A 1 -39.93 -4.35 -15.49
CA GLY A 1 -38.70 -3.61 -15.13
C GLY A 1 -38.98 -2.69 -13.96
N LEU A 2 -38.71 -3.15 -12.75
CA LEU A 2 -38.80 -2.37 -11.51
C LEU A 2 -37.50 -2.64 -10.73
N PRO A 3 -36.91 -1.61 -10.09
CA PRO A 3 -35.68 -1.78 -9.33
C PRO A 3 -35.91 -2.80 -8.20
N ARG A 4 -34.98 -3.76 -8.10
CA ARG A 4 -34.96 -4.75 -7.02
C ARG A 4 -33.87 -4.36 -6.03
N THR A 5 -34.24 -4.35 -4.76
CA THR A 5 -33.27 -4.21 -3.67
C THR A 5 -32.80 -5.60 -3.26
N ILE A 6 -31.48 -5.79 -3.20
CA ILE A 6 -30.87 -7.00 -2.65
C ILE A 6 -30.08 -6.63 -1.39
N LYS A 7 -30.03 -7.55 -0.43
CA LYS A 7 -29.16 -7.41 0.73
C LYS A 7 -27.82 -8.06 0.40
N LEU A 8 -26.73 -7.37 0.71
CA LEU A 8 -25.36 -7.86 0.56
C LEU A 8 -24.72 -8.02 1.93
N SER A 9 -24.03 -9.14 2.12
CA SER A 9 -23.24 -9.41 3.31
C SER A 9 -21.78 -8.99 3.12
N THR A 10 -21.07 -8.79 4.23
CA THR A 10 -19.61 -8.56 4.20
C THR A 10 -18.86 -9.74 3.57
N GLN A 11 -19.37 -10.96 3.75
CA GLN A 11 -18.71 -12.17 3.24
C GLN A 11 -18.71 -12.20 1.71
N GLU A 12 -19.86 -11.91 1.09
CA GLU A 12 -19.98 -11.82 -0.37
C GLU A 12 -19.05 -10.75 -0.95
N VAL A 13 -18.96 -9.58 -0.30
CA VAL A 13 -18.03 -8.52 -0.74
C VAL A 13 -16.57 -8.96 -0.60
N THR A 14 -16.23 -9.62 0.51
CA THR A 14 -14.86 -10.11 0.76
C THR A 14 -14.46 -11.16 -0.28
N GLU A 15 -15.37 -12.09 -0.58
CA GLU A 15 -15.17 -13.13 -1.58
C GLU A 15 -14.99 -12.52 -2.97
N ALA A 16 -15.84 -11.57 -3.36
CA ALA A 16 -15.74 -10.88 -4.63
C ALA A 16 -14.42 -10.10 -4.81
N MET A 17 -13.83 -9.61 -3.71
CA MET A 17 -12.56 -8.87 -3.74
C MET A 17 -11.32 -9.76 -3.62
N SER A 18 -11.49 -11.04 -3.28
CA SER A 18 -10.39 -11.94 -2.89
C SER A 18 -9.30 -12.07 -3.95
N GLU A 19 -9.67 -12.22 -5.22
CA GLU A 19 -8.72 -12.35 -6.33
C GLU A 19 -7.88 -11.07 -6.52
N SER A 20 -8.53 -9.90 -6.49
CA SER A 20 -7.83 -8.62 -6.61
C SER A 20 -6.87 -8.38 -5.44
N LEU A 21 -7.27 -8.77 -4.23
CA LEU A 21 -6.41 -8.67 -3.06
C LEU A 21 -5.24 -9.66 -3.11
N ALA A 22 -5.46 -10.87 -3.63
CA ALA A 22 -4.40 -11.86 -3.82
C ALA A 22 -3.31 -11.36 -4.77
N VAL A 23 -3.68 -10.66 -5.84
CA VAL A 23 -2.72 -10.02 -6.76
C VAL A 23 -1.88 -8.97 -6.03
N ILE A 24 -2.51 -8.11 -5.23
CA ILE A 24 -1.79 -7.09 -4.45
C ILE A 24 -0.82 -7.74 -3.46
N VAL A 25 -1.27 -8.75 -2.72
CA VAL A 25 -0.43 -9.49 -1.76
C VAL A 25 0.75 -10.15 -2.47
N SER A 26 0.52 -10.80 -3.62
CA SER A 26 1.58 -11.44 -4.40
C SER A 26 2.63 -10.44 -4.85
N MET A 27 2.21 -9.28 -5.37
CA MET A 27 3.13 -8.23 -5.79
C MET A 27 3.99 -7.72 -4.64
N VAL A 28 3.40 -7.51 -3.45
CA VAL A 28 4.15 -7.08 -2.27
C VAL A 28 5.17 -8.16 -1.87
N LYS A 29 4.79 -9.43 -1.86
CA LYS A 29 5.71 -10.55 -1.57
C LYS A 29 6.89 -10.59 -2.54
N SER A 30 6.63 -10.49 -3.85
CA SER A 30 7.68 -10.50 -4.87
C SER A 30 8.68 -9.35 -4.68
N VAL A 31 8.20 -8.14 -4.37
CA VAL A 31 9.11 -7.02 -4.09
C VAL A 31 9.97 -7.28 -2.86
N LEU A 32 9.40 -7.83 -1.78
CA LEU A 32 10.17 -8.19 -0.58
C LEU A 32 11.21 -9.27 -0.86
N GLU A 33 10.89 -10.26 -1.72
CA GLU A 33 11.81 -11.32 -2.14
C GLU A 33 12.97 -10.81 -3.01
N GLU A 34 12.69 -9.85 -3.89
CA GLU A 34 13.71 -9.23 -4.76
C GLU A 34 14.53 -8.15 -4.04
N THR A 35 14.11 -7.71 -2.86
CA THR A 35 14.79 -6.66 -2.10
C THR A 35 16.17 -7.16 -1.61
N PRO A 36 17.26 -6.44 -1.91
CA PRO A 36 18.59 -6.81 -1.44
C PRO A 36 18.66 -6.97 0.10
N PRO A 37 19.46 -7.92 0.62
CA PRO A 37 19.53 -8.19 2.06
C PRO A 37 19.84 -6.95 2.92
N GLU A 38 20.67 -6.04 2.41
CA GLU A 38 21.05 -4.80 3.08
C GLU A 38 19.86 -3.85 3.32
N LEU A 39 18.79 -3.94 2.52
CA LEU A 39 17.56 -3.15 2.69
C LEU A 39 16.45 -3.97 3.37
N ALA A 40 16.43 -5.28 3.17
CA ALA A 40 15.38 -6.16 3.70
C ALA A 40 15.32 -6.13 5.23
N SER A 41 16.47 -6.10 5.92
CA SER A 41 16.51 -6.00 7.39
C SER A 41 15.81 -4.74 7.90
N ASP A 42 16.06 -3.59 7.27
CA ASP A 42 15.45 -2.32 7.65
C ASP A 42 13.93 -2.34 7.45
N ILE A 43 13.45 -3.00 6.39
CA ILE A 43 12.01 -3.15 6.12
C ILE A 43 11.36 -4.08 7.14
N ILE A 44 12.01 -5.18 7.53
CA ILE A 44 11.48 -6.10 8.55
C ILE A 44 11.33 -5.39 9.90
N ASP A 45 12.31 -4.57 10.28
CA ASP A 45 12.33 -3.85 11.55
C ASP A 45 11.34 -2.69 11.59
N ARG A 46 11.26 -1.89 10.51
CA ARG A 46 10.42 -0.68 10.46
C ARG A 46 9.01 -0.94 9.93
N GLY A 47 8.85 -1.97 9.13
CA GLY A 47 7.62 -2.28 8.42
C GLY A 47 7.43 -1.45 7.14
N MET A 48 6.23 -1.57 6.58
CA MET A 48 5.78 -0.87 5.37
C MET A 48 4.59 0.04 5.65
N ILE A 49 4.42 1.06 4.81
CA ILE A 49 3.29 2.00 4.92
C ILE A 49 2.45 1.90 3.65
N ILE A 50 1.13 1.70 3.82
CA ILE A 50 0.15 1.78 2.74
C ILE A 50 -0.48 3.17 2.67
N THR A 51 -0.65 3.68 1.46
CA THR A 51 -1.24 4.99 1.18
C THR A 51 -2.20 4.91 -0.02
N GLY A 52 -2.90 6.01 -0.33
CA GLY A 52 -3.90 6.09 -1.39
C GLY A 52 -5.29 5.65 -0.95
N GLY A 53 -6.26 5.65 -1.87
CA GLY A 53 -7.64 5.26 -1.56
C GLY A 53 -7.79 3.79 -1.15
N GLY A 54 -6.94 2.90 -1.67
CA GLY A 54 -6.93 1.48 -1.32
C GLY A 54 -6.58 1.22 0.16
N ALA A 55 -5.84 2.14 0.79
CA ALA A 55 -5.50 2.06 2.21
C ALA A 55 -6.73 2.18 3.14
N LEU A 56 -7.85 2.71 2.63
CA LEU A 56 -9.10 2.83 3.39
C LEU A 56 -9.91 1.53 3.42
N LEU A 57 -9.48 0.51 2.68
CA LEU A 57 -10.12 -0.80 2.76
C LEU A 57 -9.90 -1.36 4.16
N ARG A 58 -11.00 -1.68 4.84
CA ARG A 58 -10.98 -2.17 6.22
C ARG A 58 -10.06 -3.39 6.35
N ASN A 59 -9.08 -3.28 7.26
CA ASN A 59 -8.10 -4.32 7.60
C ASN A 59 -7.10 -4.70 6.48
N ILE A 60 -6.87 -3.84 5.48
CA ILE A 60 -5.90 -4.13 4.42
C ILE A 60 -4.46 -4.24 4.95
N ASP A 61 -4.10 -3.37 5.89
CA ASP A 61 -2.86 -3.42 6.65
C ASP A 61 -2.69 -4.76 7.37
N ARG A 62 -3.73 -5.22 8.06
CA ARG A 62 -3.71 -6.49 8.79
C ARG A 62 -3.59 -7.68 7.85
N LEU A 63 -4.23 -7.63 6.68
CA LEU A 63 -4.07 -8.65 5.64
C LEU A 63 -2.60 -8.70 5.17
N LEU A 64 -2.01 -7.56 4.82
CA LEU A 64 -0.63 -7.51 4.36
C LEU A 64 0.36 -7.97 5.44
N THR A 65 0.17 -7.55 6.70
CA THR A 65 1.01 -8.05 7.81
C THR A 65 0.90 -9.54 8.00
N LYS A 66 -0.31 -10.09 7.96
CA LYS A 66 -0.53 -11.53 8.10
C LYS A 66 0.14 -12.30 6.96
N GLU A 67 -0.02 -11.84 5.74
CA GLU A 67 0.45 -12.56 4.55
C GLU A 67 1.95 -12.45 4.33
N THR A 68 2.56 -11.32 4.69
CA THR A 68 3.99 -11.06 4.46
C THR A 68 4.87 -11.33 5.69
N GLY A 69 4.30 -11.33 6.89
CA GLY A 69 5.04 -11.36 8.15
C GLY A 69 5.71 -10.03 8.52
N VAL A 70 5.59 -9.00 7.69
CA VAL A 70 6.19 -7.67 7.90
C VAL A 70 5.12 -6.70 8.41
N PRO A 71 5.38 -5.90 9.47
CA PRO A 71 4.42 -4.92 9.97
C PRO A 71 3.97 -3.95 8.86
N CYS A 72 2.67 -3.68 8.77
CA CYS A 72 2.07 -2.78 7.78
C CYS A 72 1.20 -1.75 8.50
N TYR A 73 1.31 -0.49 8.06
CA TYR A 73 0.62 0.64 8.67
C TYR A 73 -0.07 1.49 7.61
N VAL A 74 -1.23 2.06 7.94
CA VAL A 74 -1.88 3.05 7.07
C VAL A 74 -1.27 4.42 7.35
N ALA A 75 -0.91 5.16 6.30
CA ALA A 75 -0.44 6.53 6.42
C ALA A 75 -1.49 7.44 7.11
N ASP A 76 -1.06 8.47 7.85
CA ASP A 76 -1.96 9.38 8.57
C ASP A 76 -2.98 10.09 7.67
N ASN A 77 -2.57 10.43 6.44
CA ASN A 77 -3.44 11.06 5.45
C ASN A 77 -3.30 10.37 4.07
N PRO A 78 -3.82 9.14 3.93
CA PRO A 78 -3.49 8.28 2.80
C PRO A 78 -4.04 8.84 1.49
N LEU A 79 -5.15 9.56 1.52
CA LEU A 79 -5.75 10.21 0.34
C LEU A 79 -4.93 11.40 -0.16
N ALA A 80 -4.28 12.14 0.74
CA ALA A 80 -3.52 13.34 0.38
C ALA A 80 -2.01 13.10 0.24
N SER A 81 -1.48 11.94 0.64
CA SER A 81 -0.02 11.67 0.67
C SER A 81 0.70 12.05 -0.63
N VAL A 82 0.10 11.77 -1.79
CA VAL A 82 0.70 12.10 -3.09
C VAL A 82 0.80 13.61 -3.29
N ALA A 83 -0.30 14.34 -3.07
CA ALA A 83 -0.33 15.80 -3.24
C ALA A 83 0.56 16.51 -2.22
N LEU A 84 0.52 16.05 -0.95
CA LEU A 84 1.38 16.56 0.11
C LEU A 84 2.85 16.32 -0.25
N GLY A 85 3.23 15.08 -0.57
CA GLY A 85 4.60 14.70 -0.96
C GLY A 85 5.11 15.50 -2.16
N ALA A 86 4.29 15.68 -3.20
CA ALA A 86 4.63 16.53 -4.33
C ALA A 86 4.88 17.99 -3.91
N GLY A 87 4.02 18.55 -3.05
CA GLY A 87 4.22 19.89 -2.50
C GLY A 87 5.48 20.00 -1.62
N GLN A 88 5.86 18.94 -0.91
CA GLN A 88 7.12 18.91 -0.15
C GLN A 88 8.34 18.84 -1.07
N ALA A 89 8.26 18.03 -2.13
CA ALA A 89 9.33 17.86 -3.12
C ALA A 89 9.74 19.19 -3.77
N LEU A 90 8.78 20.08 -4.03
CA LEU A 90 9.07 21.43 -4.56
C LEU A 90 10.00 22.25 -3.66
N ARG A 91 9.96 22.04 -2.33
CA ARG A 91 10.85 22.75 -1.38
C ARG A 91 12.28 22.23 -1.39
N ILE A 92 12.48 20.98 -1.83
CA ILE A 92 13.80 20.32 -1.91
C ILE A 92 14.23 20.07 -3.36
N ARG A 93 13.63 20.78 -4.32
CA ARG A 93 13.79 20.54 -5.77
C ARG A 93 15.25 20.43 -6.20
N GLU A 94 16.10 21.36 -5.76
CA GLU A 94 17.53 21.36 -6.13
C GLU A 94 18.27 20.11 -5.60
N ALA A 95 17.91 19.63 -4.41
CA ALA A 95 18.46 18.38 -3.90
C ALA A 95 17.99 17.18 -4.72
N LEU A 96 16.73 17.17 -5.16
CA LEU A 96 16.17 16.11 -6.02
C LEU A 96 16.81 16.10 -7.43
N GLU A 97 17.05 17.28 -8.01
CA GLU A 97 17.73 17.42 -9.31
C GLU A 97 19.16 16.89 -9.26
N ARG A 98 19.88 17.14 -8.16
CA ARG A 98 21.20 16.57 -7.92
C ARG A 98 21.15 15.05 -7.76
N ALA A 99 20.20 14.50 -7.00
CA ALA A 99 20.07 13.06 -6.85
C ALA A 99 19.80 12.36 -8.20
N ARG A 100 18.97 12.95 -9.05
CA ARG A 100 18.65 12.43 -10.40
C ARG A 100 19.81 12.43 -11.39
N SER A 101 20.88 13.19 -11.13
CA SER A 101 22.05 13.25 -12.00
C SER A 101 23.13 12.21 -11.65
N TYR A 102 22.89 11.40 -10.61
CA TYR A 102 23.75 10.30 -10.19
C TYR A 102 23.24 8.90 -10.61
N ASP A 103 22.02 8.82 -11.14
CA ASP A 103 21.48 7.64 -11.85
C ASP A 103 21.82 7.71 -13.35
#